data_AF-A0A352GQ56-F1
#
_entry.id   AF-A0A352GQ56-F1
#
_cell.length_a   1.000
_cell.length_b   1.000
_cell.length_c   1.000
_cell.angle_alpha   90.00
_cell.angle_beta   90.00
_cell.angle_gamma   90.00
#
_symmetry.space_group_name_H-M   'P 1'
#
loop_
_entity.id
_entity.type
_entity.pdbx_description
1 polymer ?
#
loop_
_entity_poly.entity_id
_entity_poly.type
_entity_poly.pdbx_seq_one_letter_code
_entity_poly.pdbx_strand_id
1 'polypeptide(L)'
;PVRAIEEAYNIGKTDEFMEPCVIGDYAGMADGDGLLCANFRADRAREILAALVDPGFDGFTRAKTVDFAARLGMVEYSSALNAFLAAMFPSETLSGILGEVVSKAKKTQLRIAETEKYAHVTFFLNGGREDVFDGEERILVPSPKVATYDLQPEMSAPKVTDELVRVIGEGRFDLIVVNFANGDMVGHTGILEAAMKAAETIDTALTRLEKAVIDAGGVMLVTADHGNCEQMADPKNRGPHTAHTLNLVPALLVNAPDWVNGLHDGRLADVAPTLLQLMGLEQPAEMTGRSLIDGSAAAARAAAE
;
A
#
# COMPACT_ATOMS: atom_id res chain seq x y z
N PRO A 1 6.76 -36.96 -17.46
CA PRO A 1 5.85 -35.92 -16.93
C PRO A 1 4.44 -35.99 -17.50
N VAL A 2 4.26 -35.86 -18.83
CA VAL A 2 2.92 -35.85 -19.48
C VAL A 2 2.08 -37.06 -19.10
N ARG A 3 2.64 -38.27 -19.21
CA ARG A 3 1.95 -39.50 -18.81
C ARG A 3 1.46 -39.49 -17.36
N ALA A 4 2.24 -38.95 -16.41
CA ALA A 4 1.84 -38.89 -15.00
C ALA A 4 0.66 -37.93 -14.77
N ILE A 5 0.61 -36.82 -15.54
CA ILE A 5 -0.51 -35.88 -15.54
C ILE A 5 -1.77 -36.55 -16.10
N GLU A 6 -1.65 -37.24 -17.23
CA GLU A 6 -2.76 -37.97 -17.85
C GLU A 6 -3.32 -39.06 -16.93
N GLU A 7 -2.45 -39.83 -16.26
CA GLU A 7 -2.86 -40.86 -15.29
C GLU A 7 -3.60 -40.26 -14.09
N ALA A 8 -3.17 -39.12 -13.56
CA ALA A 8 -3.86 -38.41 -12.49
C ALA A 8 -5.24 -37.88 -12.94
N TYR A 9 -5.32 -37.30 -14.14
CA TYR A 9 -6.58 -36.80 -14.70
C TYR A 9 -7.58 -37.94 -14.92
N ASN A 10 -7.12 -39.11 -15.38
CA ASN A 10 -7.97 -40.28 -15.59
C ASN A 10 -8.61 -40.82 -14.31
N ILE A 11 -8.04 -40.53 -13.13
CA ILE A 11 -8.61 -40.87 -11.82
C ILE A 11 -9.29 -39.67 -11.12
N GLY A 12 -9.53 -38.59 -11.87
CA GLY A 12 -10.24 -37.40 -11.39
C GLY A 12 -9.42 -36.49 -10.47
N LYS A 13 -8.09 -36.64 -10.42
CA LYS A 13 -7.20 -35.74 -9.69
C LYS A 13 -6.73 -34.62 -10.61
N THR A 14 -7.11 -33.38 -10.31
CA THR A 14 -6.66 -32.18 -11.05
C THR A 14 -5.28 -31.71 -10.58
N ASP A 15 -4.70 -30.70 -11.24
CA ASP A 15 -3.36 -30.16 -11.00
C ASP A 15 -3.01 -29.94 -9.52
N GLU A 16 -3.93 -29.37 -8.74
CA GLU A 16 -3.74 -29.08 -7.32
C GLU A 16 -3.66 -30.34 -6.45
N PHE A 17 -4.27 -31.45 -6.88
CA PHE A 17 -4.45 -32.66 -6.09
C PHE A 17 -3.71 -33.88 -6.65
N MET A 18 -2.82 -33.67 -7.61
CA MET A 18 -1.93 -34.72 -8.10
C MET A 18 -1.02 -35.21 -6.97
N GLU A 19 -0.90 -36.52 -6.81
CA GLU A 19 0.04 -37.09 -5.86
C GLU A 19 1.49 -36.93 -6.36
N PRO A 20 2.47 -36.71 -5.46
CA PRO A 20 3.88 -36.66 -5.85
C PRO A 20 4.31 -37.94 -6.57
N CYS A 21 4.99 -37.80 -7.72
CA CYS A 21 5.47 -38.93 -8.52
C CYS A 21 6.95 -38.77 -8.92
N VAL A 22 7.63 -39.90 -9.12
CA VAL A 22 9.02 -39.94 -9.61
C VAL A 22 9.00 -40.16 -11.12
N ILE A 23 9.75 -39.35 -11.87
CA ILE A 23 9.90 -39.50 -13.31
C ILE A 23 11.26 -40.13 -13.63
N GLY A 24 11.25 -41.24 -14.37
CA GLY A 24 12.48 -41.92 -14.78
C GLY A 24 13.20 -42.58 -13.61
N ASP A 25 14.50 -42.36 -13.51
CA ASP A 25 15.42 -42.92 -12.52
C ASP A 25 15.82 -41.91 -11.43
N TYR A 26 15.05 -40.82 -11.26
CA TYR A 26 15.33 -39.80 -10.24
C TYR A 26 15.33 -40.40 -8.82
N ALA A 27 16.51 -40.47 -8.21
CA ALA A 27 16.72 -41.07 -6.89
C ALA A 27 16.50 -40.10 -5.72
N GLY A 28 16.06 -38.87 -5.99
CA GLY A 28 15.93 -37.80 -5.00
C GLY A 28 17.16 -36.89 -4.94
N MET A 29 17.08 -35.88 -4.07
CA MET A 29 18.16 -34.91 -3.83
C MET A 29 19.35 -35.58 -3.12
N ALA A 30 20.57 -35.17 -3.45
CA ALA A 30 21.82 -35.68 -2.90
C ALA A 30 22.65 -34.57 -2.24
N ASP A 31 23.56 -34.97 -1.34
CA ASP A 31 24.50 -34.04 -0.72
C ASP A 31 25.37 -33.40 -1.81
N GLY A 32 25.56 -32.09 -1.72
CA GLY A 32 26.23 -31.28 -2.74
C GLY A 32 25.30 -30.67 -3.80
N ASP A 33 24.01 -31.03 -3.83
CA ASP A 33 23.04 -30.38 -4.71
C ASP A 33 22.79 -28.92 -4.33
N GLY A 34 22.32 -28.12 -5.29
CA GLY A 34 21.82 -26.77 -5.06
C GLY A 34 20.29 -26.75 -4.95
N LEU A 35 19.77 -26.00 -3.97
CA LEU A 35 18.34 -25.73 -3.82
C LEU A 35 18.03 -24.30 -4.26
N LEU A 36 17.11 -24.13 -5.21
CA LEU A 36 16.53 -22.85 -5.60
C LEU A 36 15.00 -22.91 -5.52
N CYS A 37 14.41 -22.06 -4.68
CA CYS A 37 12.96 -21.82 -4.69
C CYS A 37 12.64 -20.60 -5.56
N ALA A 38 11.99 -20.83 -6.70
CA ALA A 38 11.63 -19.77 -7.64
C ALA A 38 10.33 -19.03 -7.27
N ASN A 39 9.57 -19.50 -6.27
CA ASN A 39 8.34 -18.86 -5.83
C ASN A 39 8.67 -17.50 -5.19
N PHE A 40 8.08 -16.41 -5.69
CA PHE A 40 8.25 -15.07 -5.10
C PHE A 40 7.21 -14.74 -4.02
N ARG A 41 6.28 -15.65 -3.74
CA ARG A 41 5.27 -15.49 -2.67
C ARG A 41 5.59 -16.41 -1.50
N ALA A 42 5.66 -15.82 -0.32
CA ALA A 42 6.25 -16.47 0.84
C ALA A 42 5.38 -17.55 1.50
N ASP A 43 4.10 -17.27 1.68
CA ASP A 43 3.16 -18.02 2.53
C ASP A 43 3.20 -19.54 2.35
N ARG A 44 2.99 -20.02 1.12
CA ARG A 44 2.91 -21.46 0.82
C ARG A 44 4.26 -22.17 0.68
N ALA A 45 5.34 -21.42 0.46
CA ALA A 45 6.67 -21.99 0.30
C ALA A 45 7.37 -22.28 1.64
N ARG A 46 6.94 -21.62 2.73
CA ARG A 46 7.56 -21.74 4.06
C ARG A 46 7.66 -23.18 4.56
N GLU A 47 6.59 -23.95 4.45
CA GLU A 47 6.52 -25.30 5.04
C GLU A 47 7.52 -26.26 4.39
N ILE A 48 7.54 -26.33 3.06
CA ILE A 48 8.46 -27.21 2.34
C ILE A 48 9.91 -26.75 2.50
N LEU A 49 10.16 -25.43 2.54
CA LEU A 49 11.50 -24.90 2.76
C LEU A 49 12.00 -25.23 4.17
N ALA A 50 11.18 -25.04 5.20
CA ALA A 50 11.54 -25.40 6.57
C ALA A 50 11.89 -26.90 6.66
N ALA A 51 11.08 -27.77 6.06
CA ALA A 51 11.36 -29.20 6.05
C ALA A 51 12.71 -29.56 5.38
N LEU A 52 13.10 -28.81 4.33
CA LEU A 52 14.32 -29.05 3.57
C LEU A 52 15.58 -28.45 4.21
N VAL A 53 15.50 -27.24 4.78
CA VAL A 53 16.70 -26.47 5.16
C VAL A 53 16.88 -26.23 6.65
N ASP A 54 15.82 -26.32 7.47
CA ASP A 54 15.91 -26.08 8.91
C ASP A 54 16.43 -27.34 9.64
N PRO A 55 17.61 -27.28 10.29
CA PRO A 55 18.11 -28.40 11.08
C PRO A 55 17.18 -28.78 12.23
N GLY A 56 16.46 -27.80 12.80
CA GLY A 56 15.54 -27.97 13.91
C GLY A 56 14.11 -28.39 13.53
N PHE A 57 13.83 -28.64 12.26
CA PHE A 57 12.49 -29.02 11.80
C PHE A 57 11.94 -30.26 12.53
N ASP A 58 10.74 -30.12 13.10
CA ASP A 58 10.05 -31.12 13.92
C ASP A 58 8.62 -31.46 13.45
N GLY A 59 8.15 -30.87 12.34
CA GLY A 59 6.79 -31.10 11.83
C GLY A 59 6.51 -32.55 11.40
N PHE A 60 7.55 -33.31 11.03
CA PHE A 60 7.51 -34.76 10.81
C PHE A 60 8.93 -35.37 10.86
N THR A 61 9.02 -36.70 10.99
CA THR A 61 10.31 -37.41 10.95
C THR A 61 10.84 -37.47 9.52
N ARG A 62 12.01 -36.88 9.30
CA ARG A 62 12.71 -36.93 8.01
C ARG A 62 13.44 -38.26 7.85
N ALA A 63 13.20 -38.97 6.75
CA ALA A 63 13.95 -40.19 6.41
C ALA A 63 15.39 -39.90 5.97
N LYS A 64 15.63 -38.71 5.43
CA LYS A 64 16.94 -38.21 4.99
C LYS A 64 16.99 -36.70 5.14
N THR A 65 18.15 -36.18 5.53
CA THR A 65 18.51 -34.76 5.40
C THR A 65 19.57 -34.63 4.31
N VAL A 66 19.51 -33.55 3.54
CA VAL A 66 20.44 -33.29 2.44
C VAL A 66 21.34 -32.12 2.79
N ASP A 67 22.64 -32.29 2.65
CA ASP A 67 23.58 -31.19 2.79
C ASP A 67 23.74 -30.44 1.46
N PHE A 68 22.89 -29.43 1.25
CA PHE A 68 22.93 -28.62 0.03
C PHE A 68 24.16 -27.72 -0.02
N ALA A 69 24.86 -27.71 -1.16
CA ALA A 69 25.99 -26.82 -1.41
C ALA A 69 25.58 -25.35 -1.53
N ALA A 70 24.33 -25.09 -1.94
CA ALA A 70 23.74 -23.75 -1.99
C ALA A 70 22.24 -23.82 -1.72
N ARG A 71 21.71 -22.80 -1.02
CA ARG A 71 20.30 -22.70 -0.63
C ARG A 71 19.83 -21.28 -0.95
N LEU A 72 19.04 -21.13 -2.02
CA LEU A 72 18.58 -19.84 -2.54
C LEU A 72 17.06 -19.78 -2.65
N GLY A 73 16.53 -18.64 -2.26
CA GLY A 73 15.15 -18.23 -2.43
C GLY A 73 15.03 -17.10 -3.44
N MET A 74 13.93 -17.02 -4.18
CA MET A 74 13.63 -15.85 -4.99
C MET A 74 13.51 -14.59 -4.11
N VAL A 75 12.82 -14.72 -2.98
CA VAL A 75 12.59 -13.66 -1.98
C VAL A 75 12.86 -14.20 -0.57
N GLU A 76 12.75 -13.33 0.43
CA GLU A 76 12.67 -13.77 1.82
C GLU A 76 11.32 -14.42 2.13
N TYR A 77 11.35 -15.63 2.71
CA TYR A 77 10.13 -16.36 3.06
C TYR A 77 9.70 -16.11 4.49
N SER A 78 10.65 -15.99 5.43
CA SER A 78 10.41 -15.62 6.82
C SER A 78 11.73 -15.27 7.50
N SER A 79 11.68 -14.48 8.58
CA SER A 79 12.86 -14.19 9.41
C SER A 79 13.55 -15.46 9.93
N ALA A 80 12.78 -16.50 10.26
CA ALA A 80 13.32 -17.80 10.68
C ALA A 80 14.11 -18.50 9.56
N LEU A 81 13.57 -18.52 8.33
CA LEU A 81 14.22 -19.14 7.18
C LEU A 81 15.45 -18.38 6.68
N ASN A 82 15.54 -17.07 6.93
CA ASN A 82 16.69 -16.25 6.52
C ASN A 82 18.02 -16.74 7.15
N ALA A 83 17.97 -17.51 8.25
CA ALA A 83 19.16 -18.13 8.83
C ALA A 83 19.71 -19.32 8.01
N PHE A 84 18.88 -19.94 7.15
CA PHE A 84 19.20 -21.19 6.44
C PHE A 84 19.10 -21.07 4.92
N LEU A 85 18.52 -19.99 4.42
CA LEU A 85 18.20 -19.77 3.01
C LEU A 85 18.47 -18.30 2.65
N ALA A 86 19.39 -18.05 1.71
CA ALA A 86 19.65 -16.70 1.23
C ALA A 86 18.61 -16.27 0.17
N ALA A 87 18.27 -14.99 0.13
CA ALA A 87 17.33 -14.43 -0.85
C ALA A 87 18.08 -13.77 -2.02
N MET A 88 17.65 -14.04 -3.25
CA MET A 88 18.15 -13.38 -4.46
C MET A 88 17.69 -11.91 -4.51
N PHE A 89 16.44 -11.67 -4.11
CA PHE A 89 15.84 -10.36 -3.97
C PHE A 89 15.45 -10.17 -2.50
N PRO A 90 16.38 -9.74 -1.63
CA PRO A 90 16.11 -9.52 -0.22
C PRO A 90 15.10 -8.39 -0.02
N SER A 91 14.46 -8.35 1.15
CA SER A 91 13.52 -7.29 1.47
C SER A 91 14.28 -5.96 1.58
N GLU A 92 13.80 -4.92 0.90
CA GLU A 92 14.37 -3.59 1.04
C GLU A 92 13.74 -2.88 2.24
N THR A 93 14.59 -2.30 3.09
CA THR A 93 14.12 -1.36 4.11
C THR A 93 14.02 0.02 3.49
N LEU A 94 12.81 0.59 3.48
CA LEU A 94 12.58 1.93 2.96
C LEU A 94 13.04 2.97 3.99
N SER A 95 13.91 3.87 3.58
CA SER A 95 14.38 5.02 4.35
C SER A 95 14.22 6.30 3.53
N GLY A 96 14.25 7.46 4.19
CA GLY A 96 13.97 8.73 3.53
C GLY A 96 12.53 8.86 3.06
N ILE A 97 11.61 8.09 3.66
CA ILE A 97 10.17 8.17 3.38
C ILE A 97 9.56 9.41 4.03
N LEU A 98 8.43 9.89 3.50
CA LEU A 98 7.79 11.15 3.91
C LEU A 98 7.70 11.31 5.44
N GLY A 99 7.13 10.32 6.13
CA GLY A 99 6.96 10.39 7.58
C GLY A 99 8.28 10.50 8.35
N GLU A 100 9.32 9.81 7.88
CA GLU A 100 10.66 9.88 8.49
C GLU A 100 11.29 11.25 8.27
N VAL A 101 11.17 11.82 7.06
CA VAL A 101 11.71 13.15 6.73
C VAL A 101 11.08 14.24 7.59
N VAL A 102 9.74 14.22 7.70
CA VAL A 102 9.00 15.19 8.55
C VAL A 102 9.42 15.06 10.02
N SER A 103 9.55 13.83 10.52
CA SER A 103 10.00 13.57 11.90
C SER A 103 11.44 14.04 12.16
N LYS A 104 12.37 13.77 11.24
CA LYS A 104 13.77 14.23 11.31
C LYS A 104 13.87 15.76 11.31
N ALA A 105 12.96 16.44 10.61
CA ALA A 105 12.81 17.89 10.61
C ALA A 105 12.15 18.44 11.89
N LYS A 106 11.85 17.59 12.89
CA LYS A 106 11.18 17.95 14.16
C LYS A 106 9.80 18.59 13.98
N LYS A 107 9.14 18.23 12.88
CA LYS A 107 7.78 18.66 12.54
C LYS A 107 6.77 17.61 12.99
N THR A 108 5.56 18.07 13.32
CA THR A 108 4.47 17.20 13.76
C THR A 108 3.63 16.74 12.56
N GLN A 109 3.12 15.51 12.63
CA GLN A 109 2.33 14.93 11.54
C GLN A 109 1.16 14.11 12.07
N LEU A 110 0.05 14.13 11.34
CA LEU A 110 -1.15 13.36 11.65
C LEU A 110 -1.48 12.39 10.53
N ARG A 111 -1.79 11.14 10.90
CA ARG A 111 -2.45 10.16 10.01
C ARG A 111 -3.89 9.97 10.47
N ILE A 112 -4.84 10.12 9.56
CA ILE A 112 -6.26 9.93 9.89
C ILE A 112 -6.99 9.17 8.79
N ALA A 113 -7.74 8.16 9.18
CA ALA A 113 -8.61 7.42 8.29
C ALA A 113 -9.68 6.69 9.10
N GLU A 114 -10.70 6.20 8.39
CA GLU A 114 -11.55 5.17 8.97
C GLU A 114 -10.91 3.77 8.92
N THR A 115 -11.48 2.81 9.65
CA THR A 115 -10.91 1.46 9.87
C THR A 115 -10.38 0.79 8.60
N GLU A 116 -11.18 0.78 7.53
CA GLU A 116 -10.81 0.13 6.25
C GLU A 116 -9.52 0.66 5.63
N LYS A 117 -9.22 1.95 5.84
CA LYS A 117 -8.06 2.62 5.25
C LYS A 117 -6.99 3.01 6.27
N TYR A 118 -7.15 2.59 7.53
CA TYR A 118 -6.19 2.91 8.60
C TYR A 118 -4.78 2.36 8.32
N ALA A 119 -4.65 1.11 7.88
CA ALA A 119 -3.36 0.54 7.49
C ALA A 119 -2.69 1.31 6.33
N HIS A 120 -3.48 1.93 5.46
CA HIS A 120 -3.01 2.64 4.27
C HIS A 120 -2.29 3.92 4.63
N VAL A 121 -2.84 4.71 5.56
CA VAL A 121 -2.21 5.95 6.05
C VAL A 121 -1.16 5.72 7.14
N THR A 122 -1.02 4.49 7.64
CA THR A 122 -0.08 4.13 8.71
C THR A 122 1.01 3.19 8.19
N PHE A 123 0.80 1.88 8.29
CA PHE A 123 1.76 0.84 7.92
C PHE A 123 2.27 0.98 6.49
N PHE A 124 1.37 1.08 5.51
CA PHE A 124 1.76 1.15 4.10
C PHE A 124 2.48 2.47 3.76
N LEU A 125 1.93 3.61 4.21
CA LEU A 125 2.57 4.92 4.00
C LEU A 125 3.94 5.02 4.71
N ASN A 126 4.12 4.31 5.83
CA ASN A 126 5.40 4.20 6.54
C ASN A 126 6.29 3.05 6.03
N GLY A 127 6.07 2.55 4.82
CA GLY A 127 6.96 1.58 4.19
C GLY A 127 6.99 0.21 4.88
N GLY A 128 5.89 -0.19 5.50
CA GLY A 128 5.78 -1.45 6.25
C GLY A 128 6.19 -1.34 7.71
N ARG A 129 6.34 -0.12 8.26
CA ARG A 129 6.64 0.11 9.68
C ARG A 129 5.37 0.26 10.49
N GLU A 130 5.22 -0.52 11.56
CA GLU A 130 4.08 -0.40 12.50
C GLU A 130 4.25 0.76 13.48
N ASP A 131 5.44 0.92 14.05
CA ASP A 131 5.76 1.97 15.03
C ASP A 131 5.58 3.38 14.43
N VAL A 132 5.06 4.30 15.23
CA VAL A 132 4.97 5.72 14.89
C VAL A 132 6.37 6.37 14.83
N PHE A 133 6.53 7.39 14.00
CA PHE A 133 7.67 8.29 14.07
C PHE A 133 7.53 9.31 15.20
N ASP A 134 8.63 9.90 15.66
CA ASP A 134 8.57 11.03 16.61
C ASP A 134 7.76 12.17 15.98
N GLY A 135 6.79 12.70 16.74
CA GLY A 135 5.88 13.74 16.26
C GLY A 135 4.73 13.23 15.38
N GLU A 136 4.61 11.92 15.14
CA GLU A 136 3.46 11.31 14.47
C GLU A 136 2.34 10.97 15.46
N GLU A 137 1.14 11.52 15.20
CA GLU A 137 -0.11 11.13 15.84
C GLU A 137 -1.01 10.38 14.84
N ARG A 138 -1.88 9.51 15.34
CA ARG A 138 -2.81 8.72 14.52
C ARG A 138 -4.22 8.81 15.07
N ILE A 139 -5.20 9.12 14.21
CA ILE A 139 -6.63 9.09 14.53
C ILE A 139 -7.30 7.98 13.71
N LEU A 140 -7.96 7.06 14.40
CA LEU A 140 -8.77 6.01 13.79
C LEU A 140 -10.25 6.30 14.04
N VAL A 141 -11.01 6.49 12.97
CA VAL A 141 -12.47 6.57 13.03
C VAL A 141 -13.07 5.19 12.75
N PRO A 142 -13.93 4.62 13.62
CA PRO A 142 -14.52 3.32 13.33
C PRO A 142 -15.40 3.35 12.08
N SER A 143 -15.10 2.52 11.08
CA SER A 143 -15.98 2.29 9.92
C SER A 143 -17.35 1.76 10.37
N PRO A 144 -18.43 1.99 9.59
CA PRO A 144 -19.74 1.49 9.97
C PRO A 144 -19.79 -0.03 9.93
N LYS A 145 -20.54 -0.61 10.86
CA LYS A 145 -20.76 -2.07 10.95
C LYS A 145 -21.92 -2.48 10.04
N VAL A 146 -21.68 -2.45 8.74
CA VAL A 146 -22.62 -2.88 7.69
C VAL A 146 -22.06 -4.09 6.94
N ALA A 147 -22.93 -4.89 6.32
CA ALA A 147 -22.49 -6.06 5.56
C ALA A 147 -21.72 -5.69 4.29
N THR A 148 -22.18 -4.65 3.61
CA THR A 148 -21.56 -4.02 2.44
C THR A 148 -21.80 -2.51 2.50
N TYR A 149 -20.85 -1.72 2.01
CA TYR A 149 -20.87 -0.26 2.21
C TYR A 149 -21.88 0.48 1.32
N ASP A 150 -22.50 -0.16 0.34
CA ASP A 150 -23.65 0.41 -0.38
C ASP A 150 -24.85 0.68 0.53
N LEU A 151 -24.95 -0.03 1.67
CA LEU A 151 -25.98 0.20 2.69
C LEU A 151 -25.75 1.51 3.47
N GLN A 152 -24.53 2.03 3.47
CA GLN A 152 -24.15 3.29 4.11
C GLN A 152 -23.02 3.98 3.31
N PRO A 153 -23.31 4.52 2.12
CA PRO A 153 -22.27 5.03 1.20
C PRO A 153 -21.47 6.21 1.73
N GLU A 154 -22.03 6.96 2.69
CA GLU A 154 -21.34 8.03 3.41
C GLU A 154 -20.24 7.51 4.35
N MET A 155 -20.26 6.22 4.66
CA MET A 155 -19.36 5.54 5.58
C MET A 155 -19.11 6.36 6.85
N SER A 156 -17.84 6.61 7.20
CA SER A 156 -17.47 7.49 8.31
C SER A 156 -16.83 8.80 7.84
N ALA A 157 -16.89 9.13 6.55
CA ALA A 157 -16.35 10.37 6.01
C ALA A 157 -16.85 11.63 6.75
N PRO A 158 -18.13 11.76 7.17
CA PRO A 158 -18.56 12.91 7.96
C PRO A 158 -17.78 13.06 9.27
N LYS A 159 -17.56 11.96 10.01
CA LYS A 159 -16.82 11.96 11.29
C LYS A 159 -15.33 12.22 11.08
N VAL A 160 -14.73 11.62 10.04
CA VAL A 160 -13.33 11.90 9.65
C VAL A 160 -13.17 13.39 9.34
N THR A 161 -14.13 13.98 8.62
CA THR A 161 -14.13 15.40 8.28
C THR A 161 -14.28 16.29 9.51
N ASP A 162 -15.15 15.93 10.46
CA ASP A 162 -15.32 16.68 11.71
C ASP A 162 -14.01 16.74 12.50
N GLU A 163 -13.32 15.60 12.63
CA GLU A 163 -12.01 15.55 13.29
C GLU A 163 -10.95 16.34 12.53
N LEU A 164 -10.91 16.25 11.20
CA LEU A 164 -9.99 17.03 10.37
C LEU A 164 -10.19 18.54 10.53
N VAL A 165 -11.42 19.02 10.42
CA VAL A 165 -11.72 20.46 10.57
C VAL A 165 -11.30 20.94 11.96
N ARG A 166 -11.52 20.13 13.01
CA ARG A 166 -11.08 20.43 14.37
C ARG A 166 -9.55 20.54 14.45
N VAL A 167 -8.81 19.51 14.02
CA VAL A 167 -7.33 19.49 14.18
C VAL A 167 -6.63 20.50 13.28
N ILE A 168 -7.18 20.80 12.10
CA ILE A 168 -6.67 21.88 11.23
C ILE A 168 -6.83 23.22 11.95
N GLY A 169 -8.00 23.48 12.54
CA GLY A 169 -8.24 24.71 13.32
C GLY A 169 -7.40 24.84 14.59
N GLU A 170 -6.91 23.73 15.15
CA GLU A 170 -5.97 23.73 16.28
C GLU A 170 -4.54 24.11 15.90
N GLY A 171 -4.17 24.03 14.61
CA GLY A 171 -2.83 24.39 14.12
C GLY A 171 -1.68 23.56 14.71
N ARG A 172 -1.96 22.33 15.15
CA ARG A 172 -1.00 21.46 15.87
C ARG A 172 -0.07 20.64 14.98
N PHE A 173 -0.40 20.47 13.70
CA PHE A 173 0.28 19.55 12.79
C PHE A 173 0.85 20.29 11.57
N ASP A 174 2.13 20.07 11.27
CA ASP A 174 2.77 20.56 10.04
C ASP A 174 2.33 19.76 8.79
N LEU A 175 2.04 18.46 8.96
CA LEU A 175 1.57 17.58 7.89
C LEU A 175 0.35 16.78 8.34
N ILE A 176 -0.71 16.77 7.54
CA ILE A 176 -1.88 15.92 7.79
C ILE A 176 -2.11 15.05 6.56
N VAL A 177 -2.18 13.73 6.75
CA VAL A 177 -2.52 12.77 5.70
C VAL A 177 -3.84 12.09 6.05
N VAL A 178 -4.84 12.31 5.21
CA VAL A 178 -6.15 11.66 5.29
C VAL A 178 -6.36 10.69 4.13
N ASN A 179 -7.02 9.56 4.40
CA ASN A 179 -7.67 8.75 3.37
C ASN A 179 -9.20 8.74 3.57
N PHE A 180 -9.94 9.04 2.50
CA PHE A 180 -11.38 8.83 2.42
C PHE A 180 -11.67 7.53 1.67
N ALA A 181 -12.25 6.55 2.38
CA ALA A 181 -12.43 5.19 1.88
C ALA A 181 -13.57 5.03 0.87
N ASN A 182 -14.51 5.98 0.83
CA ASN A 182 -15.83 5.82 0.24
C ASN A 182 -15.80 5.43 -1.24
N GLY A 183 -15.04 6.16 -2.06
CA GLY A 183 -14.99 5.91 -3.50
C GLY A 183 -14.55 4.48 -3.85
N ASP A 184 -13.61 3.94 -3.08
CA ASP A 184 -13.09 2.60 -3.30
C ASP A 184 -14.00 1.51 -2.71
N MET A 185 -14.28 1.62 -1.41
CA MET A 185 -15.04 0.59 -0.69
C MET A 185 -16.47 0.45 -1.19
N VAL A 186 -17.11 1.57 -1.60
CA VAL A 186 -18.43 1.55 -2.23
C VAL A 186 -18.33 1.20 -3.71
N GLY A 187 -17.26 1.60 -4.39
CA GLY A 187 -16.98 1.21 -5.78
C GLY A 187 -16.93 -0.32 -5.97
N HIS A 188 -16.32 -1.03 -5.03
CA HIS A 188 -16.29 -2.51 -5.01
C HIS A 188 -17.66 -3.19 -4.96
N THR A 189 -18.73 -2.48 -4.61
CA THR A 189 -20.09 -3.05 -4.61
C THR A 189 -20.67 -3.15 -6.02
N GLY A 190 -20.17 -2.36 -6.98
CA GLY A 190 -20.71 -2.29 -8.33
C GLY A 190 -22.09 -1.60 -8.41
N ILE A 191 -22.56 -0.95 -7.35
CA ILE A 191 -23.85 -0.26 -7.29
C ILE A 191 -23.64 1.23 -7.57
N LEU A 192 -23.96 1.66 -8.80
CA LEU A 192 -23.74 3.04 -9.27
C LEU A 192 -24.37 4.10 -8.36
N GLU A 193 -25.63 3.92 -7.94
CA GLU A 193 -26.34 4.89 -7.08
C GLU A 193 -25.66 5.07 -5.72
N ALA A 194 -25.07 4.01 -5.18
CA ALA A 194 -24.31 4.08 -3.94
C ALA A 194 -22.97 4.78 -4.16
N ALA A 195 -22.26 4.46 -5.25
CA ALA A 195 -21.01 5.11 -5.61
C ALA A 195 -21.17 6.62 -5.88
N MET A 196 -22.30 7.04 -6.47
CA MET A 196 -22.63 8.46 -6.63
C MET A 196 -22.77 9.17 -5.28
N LYS A 197 -23.52 8.59 -4.34
CA LYS A 197 -23.66 9.14 -2.97
C LYS A 197 -22.34 9.17 -2.22
N ALA A 198 -21.49 8.16 -2.41
CA ALA A 198 -20.14 8.14 -1.87
C ALA A 198 -19.31 9.32 -2.40
N ALA A 199 -19.33 9.57 -3.71
CA ALA A 199 -18.65 10.70 -4.33
C ALA A 199 -19.20 12.05 -3.83
N GLU A 200 -20.52 12.22 -3.75
CA GLU A 200 -21.19 13.43 -3.21
C GLU A 200 -20.80 13.69 -1.73
N THR A 201 -20.64 12.61 -0.95
CA THR A 201 -20.18 12.72 0.45
C THR A 201 -18.75 13.25 0.51
N ILE A 202 -17.86 12.77 -0.36
CA ILE A 202 -16.47 13.25 -0.42
C ILE A 202 -16.39 14.68 -0.93
N ASP A 203 -17.19 15.06 -1.92
CA ASP A 203 -17.29 16.44 -2.39
C ASP A 203 -17.69 17.41 -1.27
N THR A 204 -18.67 17.03 -0.45
CA THR A 204 -19.09 17.78 0.75
C THR A 204 -17.95 17.88 1.78
N ALA A 205 -17.20 16.79 1.98
CA ALA A 205 -16.04 16.80 2.87
C ALA A 205 -14.95 17.74 2.37
N LEU A 206 -14.59 17.67 1.08
CA LEU A 206 -13.59 18.53 0.44
C LEU A 206 -13.95 20.00 0.56
N THR A 207 -15.22 20.38 0.38
CA THR A 207 -15.70 21.76 0.57
C THR A 207 -15.42 22.27 1.99
N ARG A 208 -15.64 21.42 3.01
CA ARG A 208 -15.39 21.78 4.41
C ARG A 208 -13.88 21.89 4.70
N LEU A 209 -13.08 20.99 4.13
CA LEU A 209 -11.64 20.97 4.29
C LEU A 209 -10.96 22.15 3.58
N GLU A 210 -11.39 22.50 2.37
CA GLU A 210 -10.93 23.68 1.65
C GLU A 210 -11.07 24.92 2.54
N LYS A 211 -12.26 25.14 3.11
CA LYS A 211 -12.47 26.27 4.01
C LYS A 211 -11.54 26.23 5.22
N ALA A 212 -11.45 25.09 5.91
CA ALA A 212 -10.63 24.96 7.11
C ALA A 212 -9.15 25.19 6.83
N VAL A 213 -8.64 24.68 5.70
CA VAL A 213 -7.24 24.83 5.28
C VAL A 213 -6.95 26.28 4.92
N ILE A 214 -7.82 26.95 4.16
CA ILE A 214 -7.67 28.37 3.82
C ILE A 214 -7.68 29.23 5.09
N ASP A 215 -8.64 29.01 5.99
CA ASP A 215 -8.74 29.75 7.26
C ASP A 215 -7.48 29.58 8.13
N ALA A 216 -6.85 28.39 8.09
CA ALA A 216 -5.62 28.09 8.81
C ALA A 216 -4.35 28.56 8.09
N GLY A 217 -4.45 29.12 6.87
CA GLY A 217 -3.31 29.51 6.05
C GLY A 217 -2.48 28.33 5.52
N GLY A 218 -3.05 27.13 5.50
CA GLY A 218 -2.40 25.91 5.02
C GLY A 218 -2.58 25.70 3.51
N VAL A 219 -1.99 24.61 3.00
CA VAL A 219 -2.13 24.17 1.60
C VAL A 219 -2.65 22.74 1.59
N MET A 220 -3.57 22.42 0.68
CA MET A 220 -4.10 21.06 0.54
C MET A 220 -3.84 20.51 -0.85
N LEU A 221 -3.25 19.33 -0.93
CA LEU A 221 -3.09 18.55 -2.15
C LEU A 221 -4.13 17.43 -2.16
N VAL A 222 -5.07 17.46 -3.11
CA VAL A 222 -6.10 16.43 -3.30
C VAL A 222 -5.65 15.49 -4.42
N THR A 223 -5.57 14.20 -4.13
CA THR A 223 -5.23 13.14 -5.10
C THR A 223 -5.85 11.80 -4.69
N ALA A 224 -5.61 10.74 -5.47
CA ALA A 224 -6.05 9.38 -5.18
C ALA A 224 -4.90 8.37 -5.38
N ASP A 225 -4.98 7.21 -4.73
CA ASP A 225 -4.05 6.11 -4.90
C ASP A 225 -4.32 5.29 -6.17
N HIS A 226 -5.58 5.23 -6.61
CA HIS A 226 -6.00 4.67 -7.89
C HIS A 226 -7.46 5.07 -8.23
N GLY A 227 -7.95 4.66 -9.41
CA GLY A 227 -9.37 4.75 -9.78
C GLY A 227 -10.18 3.54 -9.33
N ASN A 228 -11.50 3.72 -9.25
CA ASN A 228 -12.51 2.68 -8.98
C ASN A 228 -13.91 3.21 -9.39
N CYS A 229 -14.47 4.14 -8.61
CA CYS A 229 -15.87 4.56 -8.71
C CYS A 229 -16.24 5.34 -9.99
N GLU A 230 -15.27 5.76 -10.79
CA GLU A 230 -15.52 6.37 -12.09
C GLU A 230 -15.94 5.35 -13.17
N GLN A 231 -15.74 4.04 -12.92
CA GLN A 231 -16.22 2.97 -13.79
C GLN A 231 -17.01 1.92 -13.00
N MET A 232 -18.33 2.12 -12.92
CA MET A 232 -19.25 1.23 -12.19
C MET A 232 -19.93 0.16 -13.05
N ALA A 233 -19.70 0.19 -14.37
CA ALA A 233 -20.22 -0.80 -15.31
C ALA A 233 -19.12 -1.32 -16.23
N ASP A 234 -19.08 -2.64 -16.45
CA ASP A 234 -18.13 -3.28 -17.35
C ASP A 234 -18.35 -2.79 -18.79
N PRO A 235 -17.33 -2.26 -19.48
CA PRO A 235 -17.49 -1.70 -20.82
C PRO A 235 -18.00 -2.71 -21.86
N LYS A 236 -17.71 -4.01 -21.69
CA LYS A 236 -18.05 -5.08 -22.64
C LYS A 236 -19.44 -5.66 -22.38
N ASN A 237 -19.74 -6.02 -21.14
CA ASN A 237 -20.96 -6.75 -20.80
C ASN A 237 -22.02 -5.91 -20.06
N ARG A 238 -21.69 -4.66 -19.68
CA ARG A 238 -22.55 -3.71 -18.94
C ARG A 238 -22.98 -4.15 -17.53
N GLY A 239 -22.47 -5.28 -17.04
CA GLY A 239 -22.68 -5.72 -15.67
C GLY A 239 -21.89 -4.89 -14.65
N PRO A 240 -22.10 -5.12 -13.35
CA PRO A 240 -21.40 -4.40 -12.29
C PRO A 240 -19.88 -4.53 -12.45
N HIS A 241 -19.16 -3.41 -12.38
CA HIS A 241 -17.71 -3.39 -12.33
C HIS A 241 -17.27 -3.14 -10.89
N THR A 242 -16.56 -4.11 -10.31
CA THR A 242 -16.19 -4.13 -8.88
C THR A 242 -14.69 -4.07 -8.66
N ALA A 243 -13.91 -3.77 -9.70
CA ALA A 243 -12.45 -3.72 -9.65
C ALA A 243 -11.93 -2.28 -9.76
N HIS A 244 -10.67 -2.08 -9.37
CA HIS A 244 -9.95 -0.83 -9.66
C HIS A 244 -9.79 -0.63 -11.16
N THR A 245 -9.46 0.59 -11.55
CA THR A 245 -9.19 0.95 -12.94
C THR A 245 -7.72 1.31 -13.16
N LEU A 246 -7.35 1.48 -14.44
CA LEU A 246 -6.05 2.02 -14.86
C LEU A 246 -6.14 3.51 -15.23
N ASN A 247 -7.23 4.18 -14.84
CA ASN A 247 -7.41 5.60 -15.15
C ASN A 247 -6.41 6.46 -14.36
N LEU A 248 -6.09 7.62 -14.91
CA LEU A 248 -5.30 8.63 -14.20
C LEU A 248 -6.10 9.18 -13.02
N VAL A 249 -5.37 9.55 -11.96
CA VAL A 249 -5.90 10.18 -10.76
C VAL A 249 -5.63 11.69 -10.79
N PRO A 250 -6.51 12.52 -10.22
CA PRO A 250 -6.28 13.96 -10.17
C PRO A 250 -5.13 14.32 -9.21
N ALA A 251 -4.50 15.46 -9.44
CA ALA A 251 -3.65 16.15 -8.48
C ALA A 251 -4.08 17.62 -8.46
N LEU A 252 -4.75 18.04 -7.38
CA LEU A 252 -5.32 19.39 -7.26
C LEU A 252 -4.70 20.09 -6.06
N LEU A 253 -4.18 21.30 -6.28
CA LEU A 253 -3.62 22.12 -5.20
C LEU A 253 -4.63 23.20 -4.82
N VAL A 254 -5.00 23.22 -3.54
CA VAL A 254 -5.91 24.20 -2.94
C VAL A 254 -5.11 25.15 -2.06
N ASN A 255 -5.41 26.44 -2.17
CA ASN A 255 -4.68 27.52 -1.52
C ASN A 255 -3.18 27.53 -1.87
N ALA A 256 -2.88 27.40 -3.17
CA ALA A 256 -1.51 27.38 -3.66
C ALA A 256 -0.74 28.66 -3.28
N PRO A 257 0.49 28.57 -2.76
CA PRO A 257 1.33 29.74 -2.52
C PRO A 257 1.66 30.50 -3.81
N ASP A 258 1.92 31.81 -3.71
CA ASP A 258 2.20 32.70 -4.86
C ASP A 258 3.39 32.26 -5.74
N TRP A 259 4.33 31.48 -5.19
CA TRP A 259 5.49 30.98 -5.92
C TRP A 259 5.21 29.71 -6.74
N VAL A 260 4.01 29.14 -6.64
CA VAL A 260 3.57 27.96 -7.40
C VAL A 260 2.86 28.42 -8.68
N ASN A 261 3.44 28.15 -9.85
CA ASN A 261 2.86 28.55 -11.14
C ASN A 261 1.92 27.49 -11.74
N GLY A 262 1.96 26.26 -11.23
CA GLY A 262 1.14 25.15 -11.70
C GLY A 262 1.64 23.80 -11.21
N LEU A 263 0.96 22.74 -11.65
CA LEU A 263 1.38 21.36 -11.47
C LEU A 263 1.65 20.70 -12.82
N HIS A 264 2.68 19.86 -12.89
CA HIS A 264 2.96 18.97 -14.00
C HIS A 264 2.27 17.61 -13.82
N ASP A 265 2.10 16.88 -14.92
CA ASP A 265 1.75 15.47 -14.86
C ASP A 265 2.88 14.65 -14.20
N GLY A 266 2.51 13.57 -13.52
CA GLY A 266 3.47 12.70 -12.86
C GLY A 266 2.87 11.38 -12.40
N ARG A 267 3.43 10.83 -11.32
CA ARG A 267 3.04 9.54 -10.73
C ARG A 267 2.97 9.64 -9.20
N LEU A 268 2.44 8.62 -8.53
CA LEU A 268 2.30 8.61 -7.06
C LEU A 268 3.62 8.89 -6.31
N ALA A 269 4.76 8.44 -6.86
CA ALA A 269 6.08 8.68 -6.27
C ALA A 269 6.47 10.18 -6.21
N ASP A 270 5.77 11.04 -6.94
CA ASP A 270 6.00 12.49 -7.04
C ASP A 270 5.22 13.29 -5.97
N VAL A 271 4.26 12.65 -5.28
CA VAL A 271 3.45 13.28 -4.23
C VAL A 271 4.30 13.66 -3.01
N ALA A 272 5.13 12.74 -2.50
CA ALA A 272 5.97 13.03 -1.34
C ALA A 272 7.00 14.16 -1.60
N PRO A 273 7.75 14.18 -2.73
CA PRO A 273 8.57 15.33 -3.12
C PRO A 273 7.79 16.65 -3.16
N THR A 274 6.55 16.61 -3.67
CA THR A 274 5.68 17.78 -3.76
C THR A 274 5.33 18.33 -2.37
N LEU A 275 4.95 17.45 -1.44
CA LEU A 275 4.66 17.83 -0.06
C LEU A 275 5.91 18.38 0.65
N LEU A 276 7.08 17.75 0.47
CA LEU A 276 8.34 18.25 1.03
C LEU A 276 8.66 19.66 0.52
N GLN A 277 8.48 19.92 -0.77
CA GLN A 277 8.68 21.25 -1.35
C GLN A 277 7.71 22.28 -0.75
N LEU A 278 6.42 21.96 -0.60
CA LEU A 278 5.44 22.85 0.05
C LEU A 278 5.80 23.15 1.51
N MET A 279 6.40 22.19 2.21
CA MET A 279 6.85 22.34 3.60
C MET A 279 8.24 23.00 3.73
N GLY A 280 8.88 23.36 2.62
CA GLY A 280 10.25 23.91 2.60
C GLY A 280 11.33 22.91 3.02
N LEU A 281 11.04 21.60 3.00
CA LEU A 281 11.96 20.54 3.40
C LEU A 281 12.83 20.05 2.23
N GLU A 282 14.05 19.61 2.53
CA GLU A 282 14.91 19.01 1.51
C GLU A 282 14.45 17.60 1.17
N GLN A 283 14.40 17.32 -0.13
CA GLN A 283 14.14 15.97 -0.64
C GLN A 283 15.38 15.08 -0.40
N PRO A 284 15.25 13.92 0.27
CA PRO A 284 16.36 13.00 0.47
C PRO A 284 16.71 12.26 -0.82
N ALA A 285 17.94 11.74 -0.93
CA ALA A 285 18.45 11.09 -2.15
C ALA A 285 17.72 9.78 -2.48
N GLU A 286 17.18 9.10 -1.46
CA GLU A 286 16.38 7.88 -1.58
C GLU A 286 15.04 8.12 -2.27
N MET A 287 14.50 9.34 -2.17
CA MET A 287 13.24 9.71 -2.81
C MET A 287 13.50 10.10 -4.26
N THR A 288 13.25 9.19 -5.20
CA THR A 288 13.58 9.37 -6.64
C THR A 288 12.46 9.98 -7.48
N GLY A 289 11.29 10.23 -6.87
CA GLY A 289 10.23 11.05 -7.47
C GLY A 289 10.67 12.49 -7.67
N ARG A 290 9.86 13.28 -8.37
CA ARG A 290 10.11 14.70 -8.61
C ARG A 290 8.88 15.48 -8.21
N SER A 291 9.05 16.65 -7.60
CA SER A 291 7.90 17.49 -7.28
C SER A 291 7.09 17.80 -8.53
N LEU A 292 5.76 17.76 -8.39
CA LEU A 292 4.82 18.14 -9.44
C LEU A 292 4.79 19.67 -9.63
N ILE A 293 5.30 20.45 -8.68
CA ILE A 293 5.19 21.91 -8.70
C ILE A 293 6.10 22.54 -9.75
N ASP A 294 5.50 23.35 -10.62
CA ASP A 294 6.18 24.31 -11.48
C ASP A 294 6.50 25.58 -10.67
N GLY A 295 7.60 25.55 -9.92
CA GLY A 295 8.01 26.64 -9.02
C GLY A 295 9.38 26.39 -8.40
N SER A 296 10.04 27.45 -7.92
CA SER A 296 11.41 27.36 -7.39
C SER A 296 11.45 26.83 -5.95
N ALA A 297 12.25 25.79 -5.69
CA ALA A 297 12.50 25.28 -4.34
C ALA A 297 13.14 26.33 -3.41
N ALA A 298 13.91 27.28 -3.96
CA ALA A 298 14.46 28.39 -3.18
C ALA A 298 13.37 29.35 -2.71
N ALA A 299 12.35 29.60 -3.53
CA ALA A 299 11.20 30.42 -3.16
C ALA A 299 10.35 29.73 -2.08
N ALA A 300 10.19 28.41 -2.18
CA ALA A 300 9.48 27.63 -1.17
C ALA A 300 10.14 27.71 0.22
N ARG A 301 11.48 27.57 0.28
CA ARG A 301 12.23 27.71 1.54
C ARG A 301 12.10 29.11 2.13
N ALA A 302 12.20 30.15 1.31
CA ALA A 302 12.04 31.53 1.76
C ALA A 302 10.63 31.85 2.28
N ALA A 303 9.60 31.14 1.81
CA ALA A 303 8.23 31.28 2.29
C ALA A 303 7.94 30.49 3.58
N ALA A 304 8.80 29.53 3.94
CA ALA A 304 8.64 28.69 5.12
C ALA A 304 9.36 29.26 6.37
N GLU A 305 10.22 30.27 6.20
CA GLU A 305 10.91 31.03 7.26
C GLU A 305 10.06 32.20 7.77
#